data_AF-A0A2E1IEF5-F1
#
_entry.id   AF-A0A2E1IEF5-F1
#
_cell.length_a   1.000
_cell.length_b   1.000
_cell.length_c   1.000
_cell.angle_alpha   90.00
_cell.angle_beta   90.00
_cell.angle_gamma   90.00
#
_symmetry.space_group_name_H-M   'P 1'
#
loop_
_entity.id
_entity.type
_entity.pdbx_description
1 polymer ?
#
loop_
_entity_poly.entity_id
_entity_poly.type
_entity_poly.pdbx_seq_one_letter_code
_entity_poly.pdbx_strand_id
1 'polypeptide(L)'
;MNKGKIVQIIGPVVDAEFTEALPPIYNALTVDFEVNGEKVKLTLEVQLHLGDNWVRAVAMSTTEGLKRGMDIIDTGAAISVPVGAGVMGRVLDVTGSPVDERGPVEADKHYPIHRQAPPLTEQATSAELLTTGIKVIDLICPFLKGGKVGAFGGAGVGKTVVIMELINNIAKLHSGYSVFAGVGERTREGNDLYHEMSEAGVIKQDNLSESKVALIYGQMNEPPGARLRVALTGLAITEYFRDEKNQDVLLFVDNVFRFSQAGSEVSALLGRTPSAVGYQPTLAAEMGDLQERITSTKKGSITSFQAVYVPADDLTDPAPAATFAHLDATIVLERSIAELGIYPAVDPLASTSRALTPEIVGEEHYKVARGVQLVLQRYKDLQDIIAILGMDELSPDDKL
;
A
#
# COMPACT_ATOMS: atom_id res chain seq x y z
N MET A 1 26.41 -11.60 19.94
CA MET A 1 25.93 -11.04 18.66
C MET A 1 26.59 -11.84 17.57
N ASN A 2 25.79 -12.50 16.74
CA ASN A 2 26.29 -13.32 15.64
C ASN A 2 26.88 -12.39 14.57
N LYS A 3 28.18 -12.53 14.31
CA LYS A 3 28.96 -11.58 13.51
C LYS A 3 29.47 -12.28 12.26
N GLY A 4 29.21 -11.69 11.11
CA GLY A 4 29.67 -12.16 9.81
C GLY A 4 30.59 -11.14 9.13
N LYS A 5 31.01 -11.48 7.92
CA LYS A 5 31.80 -10.60 7.04
C LYS A 5 31.21 -10.50 5.66
N ILE A 6 31.22 -9.30 5.09
CA ILE A 6 30.78 -9.08 3.71
C ILE A 6 31.77 -9.74 2.74
N VAL A 7 31.28 -10.62 1.88
CA VAL A 7 32.10 -11.32 0.88
C VAL A 7 31.91 -10.74 -0.52
N GLN A 8 30.68 -10.37 -0.88
CA GLN A 8 30.35 -9.87 -2.21
C GLN A 8 29.27 -8.79 -2.15
N ILE A 9 29.35 -7.82 -3.06
CA ILE A 9 28.38 -6.72 -3.20
C ILE A 9 28.04 -6.59 -4.68
N ILE A 10 26.77 -6.74 -5.03
CA ILE A 10 26.23 -6.58 -6.39
C ILE A 10 25.02 -5.63 -6.31
N GLY A 11 25.25 -4.34 -6.58
CA GLY A 11 24.19 -3.33 -6.43
C GLY A 11 23.64 -3.34 -5.00
N PRO A 12 22.32 -3.51 -4.78
CA PRO A 12 21.71 -3.59 -3.46
C PRO A 12 21.77 -5.00 -2.83
N VAL A 13 22.33 -6.00 -3.53
CA VAL A 13 22.49 -7.36 -2.99
C VAL A 13 23.88 -7.51 -2.37
N VAL A 14 23.91 -8.03 -1.14
CA VAL A 14 25.14 -8.23 -0.37
C VAL A 14 25.18 -9.67 0.12
N ASP A 15 26.25 -10.39 -0.23
CA ASP A 15 26.51 -11.72 0.30
C ASP A 15 27.47 -11.62 1.49
N ALA A 16 27.14 -12.29 2.58
CA ALA A 16 27.90 -12.28 3.83
C ALA A 16 28.11 -13.68 4.38
N GLU A 17 29.31 -13.94 4.90
CA GLU A 17 29.70 -15.20 5.53
C GLU A 17 29.52 -15.11 7.05
N PHE A 18 28.87 -16.11 7.65
CA PHE A 18 28.68 -16.24 9.09
C PHE A 18 29.23 -17.58 9.59
N THR A 19 30.38 -17.56 10.26
CA THR A 19 31.09 -18.79 10.66
C THR A 19 30.50 -19.49 11.88
N GLU A 20 29.79 -18.76 12.75
CA GLU A 20 29.20 -19.31 13.98
C GLU A 20 27.82 -19.90 13.74
N ALA A 21 26.89 -19.09 13.25
CA ALA A 21 25.51 -19.49 12.99
C ALA A 21 24.99 -18.76 11.77
N LEU A 22 24.25 -19.46 10.91
CA LEU A 22 23.66 -18.86 9.72
C LEU A 22 22.37 -18.10 10.11
N PRO A 23 22.26 -16.79 9.86
CA PRO A 23 21.04 -16.04 10.16
C PRO A 23 19.84 -16.60 9.39
N PRO A 24 18.67 -16.79 10.03
CA PRO A 24 17.43 -17.19 9.35
C PRO A 24 17.05 -16.26 8.19
N ILE A 25 16.28 -16.79 7.24
CA ILE A 25 15.65 -15.98 6.19
C ILE A 25 14.75 -14.93 6.87
N TYR A 26 14.75 -13.72 6.32
CA TYR A 26 14.09 -12.51 6.83
C TYR A 26 14.68 -11.87 8.08
N ASN A 27 15.76 -12.40 8.67
CA ASN A 27 16.48 -11.67 9.70
C ASN A 27 17.09 -10.38 9.13
N ALA A 28 17.07 -9.33 9.96
CA ALA A 28 17.75 -8.09 9.70
C ALA A 28 19.24 -8.25 10.04
N LEU A 29 20.08 -7.71 9.16
CA LEU A 29 21.50 -7.55 9.36
C LEU A 29 21.83 -6.06 9.40
N THR A 30 22.75 -5.65 10.26
CA THR A 30 23.19 -4.25 10.35
C THR A 30 24.67 -4.12 10.08
N VAL A 31 25.04 -3.07 9.33
CA VAL A 31 26.41 -2.67 9.07
C VAL A 31 26.56 -1.20 9.44
N ASP A 32 27.48 -0.91 10.35
CA ASP A 32 27.88 0.47 10.68
C ASP A 32 29.17 0.80 9.91
N PHE A 33 29.13 1.86 9.10
CA PHE A 33 30.26 2.31 8.28
C PHE A 33 30.27 3.83 8.13
N GLU A 34 31.31 4.35 7.48
CA GLU A 34 31.51 5.79 7.30
C GLU A 34 31.52 6.13 5.81
N VAL A 35 30.71 7.13 5.43
CA VAL A 35 30.67 7.71 4.08
C VAL A 35 30.90 9.20 4.22
N ASN A 36 31.93 9.73 3.56
CA ASN A 36 32.27 11.16 3.56
C ASN A 36 32.40 11.79 4.98
N GLY A 37 32.82 11.03 5.99
CA GLY A 37 32.93 11.53 7.37
C GLY A 37 31.68 11.31 8.23
N GLU A 38 30.57 10.84 7.65
CA GLU A 38 29.32 10.61 8.36
C GLU A 38 29.13 9.12 8.66
N LYS A 39 28.70 8.81 9.90
CA LYS A 39 28.37 7.45 10.31
C LYS A 39 27.02 7.05 9.74
N VAL A 40 27.01 5.99 8.96
CA VAL A 40 25.81 5.41 8.34
C VAL A 40 25.57 4.03 8.94
N LYS A 41 24.34 3.79 9.36
CA LYS A 41 23.86 2.46 9.74
C LYS A 41 22.98 1.91 8.63
N LEU A 42 23.45 0.89 7.92
CA LEU A 42 22.67 0.21 6.90
C LEU A 42 22.02 -1.04 7.47
N THR A 43 20.72 -1.20 7.17
CA THR A 43 19.98 -2.43 7.43
C THR A 43 19.85 -3.23 6.13
N LEU A 44 20.08 -4.53 6.21
CA LEU A 44 19.87 -5.49 5.14
C LEU A 44 18.94 -6.60 5.63
N GLU A 45 18.24 -7.27 4.72
CA GLU A 45 17.37 -8.40 5.05
C GLU A 45 17.82 -9.66 4.32
N VAL A 46 18.04 -10.75 5.06
CA VAL A 46 18.41 -12.05 4.51
C VAL A 46 17.29 -12.60 3.62
N GLN A 47 17.61 -12.92 2.36
CA GLN A 47 16.68 -13.49 1.40
C GLN A 47 16.93 -14.98 1.13
N LEU A 48 18.20 -15.40 1.08
CA LEU A 48 18.59 -16.75 0.68
C LEU A 48 19.79 -17.24 1.48
N HIS A 49 19.90 -18.56 1.62
CA HIS A 49 21.11 -19.25 2.05
C HIS A 49 21.78 -19.84 0.82
N LEU A 50 23.04 -19.48 0.56
CA LEU A 50 23.76 -19.89 -0.66
C LEU A 50 24.56 -21.19 -0.51
N GLY A 51 24.72 -21.67 0.72
CA GLY A 51 25.72 -22.69 1.07
C GLY A 51 27.00 -22.06 1.59
N ASP A 52 27.98 -22.87 2.01
CA ASP A 52 29.29 -22.43 2.52
C ASP A 52 29.22 -21.34 3.61
N ASN A 53 28.19 -21.41 4.47
CA ASN A 53 27.90 -20.43 5.51
C ASN A 53 27.63 -19.00 4.99
N TRP A 54 27.21 -18.87 3.73
CA TRP A 54 26.88 -17.58 3.14
C TRP A 54 25.37 -17.34 3.12
N VAL A 55 25.01 -16.11 3.45
CA VAL A 55 23.67 -15.57 3.25
C VAL A 55 23.71 -14.51 2.16
N ARG A 56 22.63 -14.45 1.37
CA ARG A 56 22.37 -13.36 0.44
C ARG A 56 21.33 -12.45 1.06
N ALA A 57 21.70 -11.19 1.27
CA ALA A 57 20.84 -10.17 1.84
C ALA A 57 20.59 -9.03 0.84
N VAL A 58 19.47 -8.34 1.02
CA VAL A 58 19.10 -7.15 0.22
C VAL A 58 19.14 -5.93 1.13
N ALA A 59 19.79 -4.87 0.67
CA ALA A 59 19.94 -3.61 1.38
C ALA A 59 18.65 -2.78 1.35
N MET A 60 18.33 -2.16 2.50
CA MET A 60 17.20 -1.24 2.66
C MET A 60 17.58 0.23 2.37
N SER A 61 18.85 0.52 2.18
CA SER A 61 19.36 1.83 1.77
C SER A 61 20.57 1.65 0.85
N THR A 62 21.22 2.74 0.46
CA THR A 62 22.37 2.71 -0.45
C THR A 62 23.50 1.80 0.06
N THR A 63 24.09 1.03 -0.85
CA THR A 63 25.29 0.21 -0.60
C THR A 63 26.59 0.92 -0.95
N GLU A 64 26.51 2.20 -1.34
CA GLU A 64 27.68 3.02 -1.62
C GLU A 64 28.58 3.12 -0.40
N GLY A 65 29.89 2.95 -0.60
CA GLY A 65 30.87 2.98 0.49
C GLY A 65 31.07 1.65 1.23
N LEU A 66 30.20 0.64 1.03
CA LEU A 66 30.43 -0.70 1.55
C LEU A 66 31.68 -1.35 0.93
N LYS A 67 32.42 -2.09 1.75
CA LYS A 67 33.63 -2.81 1.35
C LYS A 67 33.55 -4.27 1.78
N ARG A 68 34.14 -5.14 0.96
CA ARG A 68 34.35 -6.54 1.33
C ARG A 68 35.24 -6.63 2.58
N GLY A 69 34.95 -7.60 3.44
CA GLY A 69 35.61 -7.80 4.72
C GLY A 69 35.09 -6.93 5.85
N MET A 70 34.17 -5.98 5.59
CA MET A 70 33.47 -5.26 6.65
C MET A 70 32.63 -6.21 7.50
N ASP A 71 32.53 -5.87 8.77
CA ASP A 71 31.74 -6.61 9.74
C ASP A 71 30.25 -6.36 9.52
N ILE A 72 29.47 -7.44 9.53
CA ILE A 72 28.01 -7.40 9.48
C ILE A 72 27.44 -8.14 10.68
N ILE A 73 26.41 -7.58 11.31
CA ILE A 73 25.86 -8.10 12.56
C ILE A 73 24.44 -8.60 12.32
N ASP A 74 24.16 -9.85 12.69
CA ASP A 74 22.80 -10.38 12.73
C ASP A 74 22.09 -9.89 13.98
N THR A 75 20.94 -9.25 13.80
CA THR A 75 20.12 -8.73 14.91
C THR A 75 19.38 -9.84 15.66
N GLY A 76 19.28 -11.04 15.07
CA GLY A 76 18.56 -12.19 15.60
C GLY A 76 17.05 -12.16 15.33
N ALA A 77 16.54 -11.12 14.66
CA ALA A 77 15.12 -10.98 14.34
C ALA A 77 14.90 -10.25 13.01
N ALA A 78 13.68 -10.33 12.47
CA ALA A 78 13.28 -9.54 11.31
C ALA A 78 13.33 -8.02 11.60
N ILE A 79 13.35 -7.23 10.52
CA ILE A 79 13.20 -5.77 10.62
C ILE A 79 11.95 -5.49 11.47
N SER A 80 12.14 -4.70 12.54
CA SER A 80 11.12 -4.42 13.54
C SER A 80 10.95 -2.92 13.67
N VAL A 81 9.71 -2.46 13.59
CA VAL A 81 9.37 -1.02 13.51
C VAL A 81 8.59 -0.58 14.75
N PRO A 82 8.73 0.68 15.19
CA PRO A 82 7.96 1.19 16.31
C PRO A 82 6.48 1.15 15.98
N VAL A 83 5.65 0.80 16.98
CA VAL A 83 4.19 0.80 16.86
C VAL A 83 3.57 1.52 18.05
N GLY A 84 2.32 1.95 17.90
CA GLY A 84 1.57 2.66 18.94
C GLY A 84 1.33 4.13 18.62
N ALA A 85 0.75 4.85 19.59
CA ALA A 85 0.31 6.22 19.37
C ALA A 85 1.46 7.18 19.03
N GLY A 86 2.70 6.90 19.48
CA GLY A 86 3.86 7.73 19.20
C GLY A 86 4.27 7.81 17.72
N VAL A 87 3.79 6.88 16.87
CA VAL A 87 4.02 6.93 15.41
C VAL A 87 3.06 7.89 14.70
N MET A 88 1.98 8.31 15.36
CA MET A 88 0.98 9.17 14.74
C MET A 88 1.53 10.58 14.51
N GLY A 89 1.24 11.10 13.31
CA GLY A 89 1.75 12.37 12.80
C GLY A 89 3.22 12.35 12.40
N ARG A 90 3.89 11.18 12.49
CA ARG A 90 5.31 11.02 12.14
C ARG A 90 5.47 10.54 10.70
N VAL A 91 6.65 10.80 10.15
CA VAL A 91 7.10 10.24 8.88
C VAL A 91 8.22 9.24 9.12
N LEU A 92 8.01 7.98 8.75
CA LEU A 92 8.96 6.87 8.96
C LEU A 92 9.45 6.28 7.64
N ASP A 93 10.67 5.78 7.64
CA ASP A 93 11.21 4.96 6.55
C ASP A 93 10.82 3.48 6.68
N VAL A 94 11.26 2.66 5.73
CA VAL A 94 11.03 1.19 5.72
C VAL A 94 11.52 0.48 6.99
N THR A 95 12.56 0.99 7.65
CA THR A 95 13.12 0.42 8.88
C THR A 95 12.42 0.91 10.14
N GLY A 96 11.48 1.85 10.02
CA GLY A 96 10.80 2.48 11.14
C GLY A 96 11.56 3.67 11.74
N SER A 97 12.63 4.13 11.08
CA SER A 97 13.39 5.30 11.52
C SER A 97 12.66 6.58 11.11
N PRO A 98 12.59 7.62 11.96
CA PRO A 98 11.93 8.87 11.61
C PRO A 98 12.76 9.68 10.61
N VAL A 99 12.10 10.23 9.59
CA VAL A 99 12.68 11.07 8.54
C VAL A 99 12.05 12.48 8.49
N ASP A 100 11.28 12.84 9.52
CA ASP A 100 10.60 14.14 9.66
C ASP A 100 11.38 15.19 10.45
N GLU A 101 12.61 14.88 10.86
CA GLU A 101 13.46 15.75 11.69
C GLU A 101 12.85 16.15 13.05
N ARG A 102 11.82 15.43 13.54
CA ARG A 102 11.14 15.70 14.82
C ARG A 102 11.69 14.91 16.01
N GLY A 103 12.94 14.50 15.92
CA GLY A 103 13.59 13.66 16.94
C GLY A 103 13.10 12.20 16.91
N PRO A 104 13.48 11.39 17.92
CA PRO A 104 13.12 9.98 17.97
C PRO A 104 11.60 9.76 18.13
N VAL A 105 11.14 8.58 17.75
CA VAL A 105 9.76 8.14 18.00
C VAL A 105 9.73 7.45 19.36
N GLU A 106 8.88 7.92 20.27
CA GLU A 106 8.62 7.23 21.52
C GLU A 106 7.67 6.06 21.28
N ALA A 107 8.16 4.84 21.44
CA ALA A 107 7.37 3.62 21.24
C ALA A 107 7.70 2.56 22.30
N ASP A 108 6.66 2.07 22.97
CA ASP A 108 6.78 1.01 23.98
C ASP A 108 6.98 -0.38 23.35
N LYS A 109 6.54 -0.55 22.10
CA LYS A 109 6.54 -1.82 21.38
C LYS A 109 7.07 -1.66 19.97
N HIS A 110 7.66 -2.74 19.48
CA HIS A 110 8.10 -2.87 18.10
C HIS A 110 7.52 -4.15 17.50
N TYR A 111 7.01 -4.06 16.28
CA TYR A 111 6.49 -5.22 15.55
C TYR A 111 7.41 -5.61 14.40
N PRO A 112 7.66 -6.91 14.18
CA PRO A 112 8.34 -7.36 12.97
C PRO A 112 7.46 -7.10 11.75
N ILE A 113 8.07 -6.70 10.63
CA ILE A 113 7.34 -6.45 9.38
C ILE A 113 6.85 -7.75 8.72
N HIS A 114 7.53 -8.86 8.98
CA HIS A 114 7.16 -10.21 8.55
C HIS A 114 6.31 -10.89 9.61
N ARG A 115 5.03 -11.06 9.30
CA ARG A 115 4.03 -11.71 10.15
C ARG A 115 3.14 -12.59 9.30
N GLN A 116 2.59 -13.63 9.91
CA GLN A 116 1.61 -14.50 9.26
C GLN A 116 0.26 -13.79 9.17
N ALA A 117 -0.50 -14.09 8.11
CA ALA A 117 -1.89 -13.67 8.01
C ALA A 117 -2.75 -14.24 9.16
N PRO A 118 -3.80 -13.53 9.60
CA PRO A 118 -4.71 -14.05 10.61
C PRO A 118 -5.30 -15.41 10.20
N PRO A 119 -5.35 -16.39 11.11
CA PRO A 119 -5.93 -17.69 10.80
C PRO A 119 -7.43 -17.58 10.53
N LEU A 120 -7.98 -18.52 9.75
CA LEU A 120 -9.40 -18.54 9.40
C LEU A 120 -10.34 -18.44 10.62
N THR A 121 -9.93 -19.01 11.76
CA THR A 121 -10.69 -18.96 13.02
C THR A 121 -10.82 -17.56 13.62
N GLU A 122 -9.96 -16.62 13.23
CA GLU A 122 -9.97 -15.23 13.71
C GLU A 122 -10.65 -14.27 12.74
N GLN A 123 -10.92 -14.68 11.50
CA GLN A 123 -11.58 -13.85 10.50
C GLN A 123 -13.04 -13.57 10.88
N ALA A 124 -13.47 -12.33 10.67
CA ALA A 124 -14.86 -11.93 10.86
C ALA A 124 -15.73 -12.45 9.71
N THR A 125 -16.95 -12.88 10.01
CA THR A 125 -17.89 -13.44 9.02
C THR A 125 -18.99 -12.45 8.61
N SER A 126 -19.08 -11.29 9.26
CA SER A 126 -20.11 -10.27 8.99
C SER A 126 -19.63 -9.29 7.91
N ALA A 127 -20.47 -9.08 6.89
CA ALA A 127 -20.26 -8.02 5.91
C ALA A 127 -20.88 -6.72 6.46
N GLU A 128 -20.05 -5.83 6.97
CA GLU A 128 -20.46 -4.48 7.38
C GLU A 128 -20.00 -3.46 6.34
N LEU A 129 -20.87 -2.51 6.01
CA LEU A 129 -20.53 -1.41 5.10
C LEU A 129 -19.70 -0.35 5.81
N LEU A 130 -18.71 0.20 5.12
CA LEU A 130 -17.98 1.40 5.53
C LEU A 130 -18.49 2.60 4.73
N THR A 131 -19.25 3.47 5.39
CA THR A 131 -19.76 4.70 4.78
C THR A 131 -18.62 5.71 4.60
N THR A 132 -18.39 6.13 3.37
CA THR A 132 -17.28 7.04 3.01
C THR A 132 -17.68 8.51 3.01
N GLY A 133 -18.99 8.80 2.88
CA GLY A 133 -19.50 10.15 2.66
C GLY A 133 -19.37 10.62 1.21
N ILE A 134 -18.80 9.82 0.32
CA ILE A 134 -18.62 10.14 -1.09
C ILE A 134 -19.75 9.47 -1.89
N LYS A 135 -20.68 10.28 -2.40
CA LYS A 135 -21.92 9.81 -3.05
C LYS A 135 -21.74 8.68 -4.07
N VAL A 136 -20.81 8.85 -5.01
CA VAL A 136 -20.58 7.86 -6.08
C VAL A 136 -20.01 6.55 -5.51
N ILE A 137 -19.15 6.64 -4.50
CA ILE A 137 -18.57 5.45 -3.85
C ILE A 137 -19.65 4.74 -3.04
N ASP A 138 -20.33 5.46 -2.15
CA ASP A 138 -21.35 4.87 -1.29
C ASP A 138 -22.52 4.29 -2.10
N LEU A 139 -22.89 4.88 -3.24
CA LEU A 139 -23.97 4.36 -4.08
C LEU A 139 -23.53 3.19 -4.96
N ILE A 140 -22.43 3.33 -5.71
CA ILE A 140 -22.09 2.43 -6.82
C ILE A 140 -21.05 1.37 -6.43
N CYS A 141 -20.03 1.74 -5.65
CA CYS A 141 -18.96 0.84 -5.25
C CYS A 141 -18.75 0.88 -3.72
N PRO A 142 -19.78 0.54 -2.92
CA PRO A 142 -19.73 0.66 -1.47
C PRO A 142 -18.63 -0.22 -0.88
N PHE A 143 -17.98 0.27 0.16
CA PHE A 143 -16.86 -0.42 0.79
C PHE A 143 -17.34 -1.38 1.87
N LEU A 144 -16.64 -2.52 1.99
CA LEU A 144 -16.75 -3.38 3.15
C LEU A 144 -15.73 -2.96 4.20
N LYS A 145 -16.15 -3.04 5.46
CA LYS A 145 -15.27 -2.90 6.61
C LYS A 145 -14.28 -4.09 6.66
N GLY A 146 -13.00 -3.78 6.65
CA GLY A 146 -11.92 -4.76 6.44
C GLY A 146 -11.72 -5.20 5.01
N GLY A 147 -12.44 -4.59 4.07
CA GLY A 147 -12.33 -4.89 2.66
C GLY A 147 -11.11 -4.23 2.02
N LYS A 148 -10.75 -4.74 0.84
CA LYS A 148 -9.66 -4.23 0.02
C LYS A 148 -10.22 -3.49 -1.19
N VAL A 149 -9.91 -2.20 -1.29
CA VAL A 149 -10.35 -1.35 -2.39
C VAL A 149 -9.17 -1.04 -3.30
N GLY A 150 -9.31 -1.30 -4.60
CA GLY A 150 -8.35 -0.87 -5.60
C GLY A 150 -8.81 0.39 -6.32
N ALA A 151 -7.98 1.43 -6.35
CA ALA A 151 -8.21 2.65 -7.09
C ALA A 151 -7.32 2.70 -8.33
N PHE A 152 -7.98 2.64 -9.48
CA PHE A 152 -7.39 2.63 -10.80
C PHE A 152 -7.50 4.02 -11.41
N GLY A 153 -6.48 4.44 -12.13
CA GLY A 153 -6.56 5.68 -12.90
C GLY A 153 -5.21 6.26 -13.25
N GLY A 154 -5.17 7.05 -14.32
CA GLY A 154 -3.96 7.72 -14.79
C GLY A 154 -3.47 8.83 -13.85
N ALA A 155 -2.36 9.47 -14.21
CA ALA A 155 -1.94 10.70 -13.53
C ALA A 155 -2.97 11.83 -13.76
N GLY A 156 -3.22 12.62 -12.72
CA GLY A 156 -4.08 13.82 -12.79
C GLY A 156 -5.59 13.60 -12.63
N VAL A 157 -6.07 12.36 -12.43
CA VAL A 157 -7.52 12.06 -12.28
C VAL A 157 -8.05 12.26 -10.85
N GLY A 158 -7.23 12.78 -9.93
CA GLY A 158 -7.66 13.09 -8.56
C GLY A 158 -7.55 11.94 -7.54
N LYS A 159 -6.72 10.91 -7.77
CA LYS A 159 -6.49 9.79 -6.82
C LYS A 159 -6.13 10.27 -5.41
N THR A 160 -5.12 11.13 -5.29
CA THR A 160 -4.65 11.66 -4.01
C THR A 160 -5.74 12.48 -3.30
N VAL A 161 -6.54 13.24 -4.06
CA VAL A 161 -7.67 14.00 -3.51
C VAL A 161 -8.73 13.07 -2.92
N VAL A 162 -9.06 11.97 -3.60
CA VAL A 162 -9.98 10.96 -3.07
C VAL A 162 -9.41 10.32 -1.80
N ILE A 163 -8.11 10.00 -1.78
CA ILE A 163 -7.45 9.46 -0.57
C ILE A 163 -7.55 10.44 0.60
N MET A 164 -7.20 11.71 0.39
CA MET A 164 -7.28 12.72 1.43
C MET A 164 -8.70 12.92 1.95
N GLU A 165 -9.68 12.93 1.05
CA GLU A 165 -11.08 13.09 1.44
C GLU A 165 -11.60 11.86 2.20
N LEU A 166 -11.17 10.65 1.82
CA LEU A 166 -11.45 9.44 2.59
C LEU A 166 -10.84 9.50 4.00
N ILE A 167 -9.59 9.95 4.12
CA ILE A 167 -8.93 10.14 5.43
C ILE A 167 -9.72 11.16 6.26
N ASN A 168 -10.08 12.29 5.67
CA ASN A 168 -10.81 13.37 6.34
C ASN A 168 -12.21 12.93 6.80
N ASN A 169 -13.00 12.33 5.91
CA ASN A 169 -14.36 11.89 6.22
C ASN A 169 -14.35 10.75 7.22
N ILE A 170 -13.46 9.77 7.07
CA ILE A 170 -13.41 8.65 8.01
C ILE A 170 -12.82 9.10 9.34
N ALA A 171 -11.85 10.02 9.40
CA ALA A 171 -11.36 10.56 10.68
C ALA A 171 -12.40 11.38 11.45
N LYS A 172 -13.39 11.95 10.75
CA LYS A 172 -14.52 12.70 11.34
C LYS A 172 -15.69 11.80 11.73
N LEU A 173 -16.08 10.89 10.83
CA LEU A 173 -17.22 9.98 11.00
C LEU A 173 -16.88 8.78 11.90
N HIS A 174 -15.62 8.35 11.86
CA HIS A 174 -15.11 7.22 12.61
C HIS A 174 -13.92 7.65 13.48
N SER A 175 -13.81 7.07 14.68
CA SER A 175 -12.71 7.37 15.62
C SER A 175 -11.42 6.59 15.28
N GLY A 176 -11.18 6.30 14.00
CA GLY A 176 -10.14 5.39 13.53
C GLY A 176 -8.80 6.09 13.26
N TYR A 177 -7.72 5.32 13.36
CA TYR A 177 -6.40 5.71 12.87
C TYR A 177 -6.26 5.38 11.38
N SER A 178 -5.38 6.10 10.70
CA SER A 178 -5.01 5.87 9.31
C SER A 178 -3.50 5.69 9.20
N VAL A 179 -3.07 4.81 8.31
CA VAL A 179 -1.66 4.61 7.98
C VAL A 179 -1.51 4.75 6.48
N PHE A 180 -0.61 5.61 6.03
CA PHE A 180 -0.30 5.79 4.62
C PHE A 180 1.06 5.18 4.32
N ALA A 181 1.08 4.17 3.46
CA ALA A 181 2.29 3.52 2.95
C ALA A 181 2.56 4.01 1.52
N GLY A 182 3.50 4.94 1.38
CA GLY A 182 3.99 5.45 0.11
C GLY A 182 5.05 4.52 -0.48
N VAL A 183 4.61 3.54 -1.26
CA VAL A 183 5.41 2.53 -1.95
C VAL A 183 5.88 3.05 -3.31
N GLY A 184 7.16 3.39 -3.41
CA GLY A 184 7.77 3.85 -4.65
C GLY A 184 7.13 5.12 -5.20
N GLU A 185 6.72 6.03 -4.31
CA GLU A 185 6.13 7.32 -4.68
C GLU A 185 7.18 8.40 -4.89
N ARG A 186 6.77 9.47 -5.58
CA ARG A 186 7.64 10.64 -5.77
C ARG A 186 7.78 11.39 -4.46
N THR A 187 9.02 11.75 -4.09
CA THR A 187 9.32 12.55 -2.89
C THR A 187 8.51 13.85 -2.84
N ARG A 188 8.32 14.51 -3.99
CA ARG A 188 7.49 15.72 -4.09
C ARG A 188 6.04 15.44 -3.67
N GLU A 189 5.44 14.36 -4.17
CA GLU A 189 4.04 14.03 -3.88
C GLU A 189 3.86 13.65 -2.41
N GLY A 190 4.83 12.94 -1.81
CA GLY A 190 4.82 12.65 -0.38
C GLY A 190 4.98 13.89 0.50
N ASN A 191 5.80 14.85 0.07
CA ASN A 191 5.97 16.14 0.74
C ASN A 191 4.69 16.99 0.66
N ASP A 192 4.10 17.11 -0.54
CA ASP A 192 2.86 17.85 -0.75
C ASP A 192 1.74 17.26 0.11
N LEU A 193 1.60 15.92 0.14
CA LEU A 193 0.62 15.23 0.97
C LEU A 193 0.81 15.50 2.47
N TYR A 194 2.06 15.51 2.96
CA TYR A 194 2.36 15.82 4.36
C TYR A 194 1.93 17.25 4.72
N HIS A 195 2.19 18.22 3.84
CA HIS A 195 1.77 19.61 4.05
C HIS A 195 0.24 19.77 3.97
N GLU A 196 -0.40 19.19 2.96
CA GLU A 196 -1.86 19.22 2.81
C GLU A 196 -2.57 18.60 4.02
N MET A 197 -2.09 17.46 4.53
CA MET A 197 -2.62 16.85 5.75
C MET A 197 -2.41 17.70 7.00
N SER A 198 -1.32 18.46 7.04
CA SER A 198 -1.01 19.37 8.15
C SER A 198 -1.92 20.59 8.12
N GLU A 199 -2.13 21.19 6.95
CA GLU A 199 -3.03 22.32 6.73
C GLU A 199 -4.50 21.95 6.97
N ALA A 200 -4.89 20.74 6.58
CA ALA A 200 -6.22 20.20 6.83
C ALA A 200 -6.46 19.80 8.31
N GLY A 201 -5.43 19.88 9.17
CA GLY A 201 -5.51 19.54 10.58
C GLY A 201 -5.62 18.03 10.87
N VAL A 202 -5.32 17.18 9.89
CA VAL A 202 -5.24 15.71 10.06
C VAL A 202 -3.95 15.35 10.82
N ILE A 203 -2.85 16.02 10.48
CA ILE A 203 -1.60 16.01 11.24
C ILE A 203 -1.55 17.29 12.08
N LYS A 204 -1.61 17.15 13.40
CA LYS A 204 -1.57 18.29 14.31
C LYS A 204 -0.12 18.64 14.62
N GLN A 205 0.40 19.64 13.91
CA GLN A 205 1.79 20.07 13.98
C GLN A 205 2.22 20.47 15.40
N ASP A 206 1.33 21.10 16.16
CA ASP A 206 1.57 21.56 17.54
C ASP A 206 1.49 20.43 18.58
N ASN A 207 0.72 19.37 18.30
CA ASN A 207 0.59 18.22 19.18
C ASN A 207 0.41 16.93 18.37
N LEU A 208 1.55 16.31 18.06
CA LEU A 208 1.59 15.09 17.24
C LEU A 208 0.75 13.94 17.83
N SER A 209 0.61 13.86 19.16
CA SER A 209 -0.15 12.80 19.83
C SER A 209 -1.65 12.81 19.49
N GLU A 210 -2.17 13.94 19.01
CA GLU A 210 -3.56 14.09 18.56
C GLU A 210 -3.73 13.86 17.04
N SER A 211 -2.64 13.60 16.32
CA SER A 211 -2.70 13.23 14.91
C SER A 211 -3.33 11.86 14.77
N LYS A 212 -4.04 11.65 13.65
CA LYS A 212 -4.71 10.37 13.37
C LYS A 212 -4.10 9.60 12.21
N VAL A 213 -3.04 10.12 11.59
CA VAL A 213 -2.39 9.51 10.44
C VAL A 213 -0.90 9.33 10.69
N ALA A 214 -0.34 8.18 10.33
CA ALA A 214 1.10 7.96 10.24
C ALA A 214 1.50 7.79 8.78
N LEU A 215 2.64 8.38 8.39
CA LEU A 215 3.17 8.29 7.03
C LEU A 215 4.40 7.41 7.01
N ILE A 216 4.40 6.39 6.18
CA ILE A 216 5.52 5.46 5.97
C ILE A 216 5.92 5.58 4.51
N TYR A 217 7.13 6.05 4.23
CA TYR A 217 7.61 6.24 2.88
C TYR A 217 8.76 5.30 2.54
N GLY A 218 8.71 4.80 1.31
CA GLY A 218 9.78 4.08 0.64
C GLY A 218 9.82 4.62 -0.78
N GLN A 219 10.53 5.71 -0.98
CA GLN A 219 10.39 6.57 -2.16
C GLN A 219 11.02 5.97 -3.42
N MET A 220 10.75 6.56 -4.59
CA MET A 220 11.34 6.10 -5.87
C MET A 220 12.88 6.12 -5.92
N ASN A 221 13.51 7.02 -5.17
CA ASN A 221 14.97 7.13 -5.07
C ASN A 221 15.59 6.07 -4.15
N GLU A 222 14.79 5.34 -3.38
CA GLU A 222 15.26 4.27 -2.51
C GLU A 222 15.47 2.95 -3.29
N PRO A 223 16.40 2.09 -2.82
CA PRO A 223 16.65 0.81 -3.47
C PRO A 223 15.40 -0.08 -3.50
N PRO A 224 15.34 -1.04 -4.43
CA PRO A 224 14.18 -1.92 -4.54
C PRO A 224 13.90 -2.74 -3.27
N GLY A 225 14.90 -3.01 -2.43
CA GLY A 225 14.70 -3.62 -1.11
C GLY A 225 13.75 -2.84 -0.21
N ALA A 226 13.92 -1.52 -0.14
CA ALA A 226 13.08 -0.65 0.66
C ALA A 226 11.65 -0.59 0.11
N ARG A 227 11.50 -0.36 -1.19
CA ARG A 227 10.21 -0.32 -1.88
C ARG A 227 9.43 -1.63 -1.75
N LEU A 228 10.12 -2.77 -1.73
CA LEU A 228 9.49 -4.07 -1.56
C LEU A 228 9.00 -4.32 -0.12
N ARG A 229 9.55 -3.64 0.89
CA ARG A 229 9.23 -3.88 2.31
C ARG A 229 8.38 -2.81 2.96
N VAL A 230 8.37 -1.59 2.43
CA VAL A 230 7.66 -0.44 3.02
C VAL A 230 6.15 -0.69 3.22
N ALA A 231 5.50 -1.42 2.30
CA ALA A 231 4.10 -1.80 2.47
C ALA A 231 3.87 -2.67 3.72
N LEU A 232 4.80 -3.59 4.01
CA LEU A 232 4.77 -4.45 5.19
C LEU A 232 5.03 -3.66 6.48
N THR A 233 5.86 -2.62 6.41
CA THR A 233 6.08 -1.67 7.52
C THR A 233 4.81 -0.92 7.87
N GLY A 234 4.14 -0.32 6.88
CA GLY A 234 2.84 0.32 7.08
C GLY A 234 1.82 -0.65 7.65
N LEU A 235 1.74 -1.87 7.10
CA LEU A 235 0.85 -2.90 7.58
C LEU A 235 1.14 -3.34 9.02
N ALA A 236 2.39 -3.53 9.42
CA ALA A 236 2.74 -3.89 10.80
C ALA A 236 2.29 -2.84 11.82
N ILE A 237 2.37 -1.55 11.47
CA ILE A 237 1.85 -0.45 12.29
C ILE A 237 0.32 -0.52 12.36
N THR A 238 -0.36 -0.73 11.24
CA THR A 238 -1.81 -0.87 11.19
C THR A 238 -2.31 -2.07 11.99
N GLU A 239 -1.62 -3.21 11.91
CA GLU A 239 -1.95 -4.44 12.64
C GLU A 239 -1.89 -4.24 14.16
N TYR A 240 -1.01 -3.39 14.69
CA TYR A 240 -1.02 -3.06 16.11
C TYR A 240 -2.36 -2.45 16.56
N PHE A 241 -2.90 -1.50 15.78
CA PHE A 241 -4.17 -0.87 16.11
C PHE A 241 -5.36 -1.83 15.95
N ARG A 242 -5.31 -2.72 14.96
CA ARG A 242 -6.29 -3.81 14.82
C ARG A 242 -6.24 -4.79 16.00
N ASP A 243 -5.05 -5.31 16.32
CA ASP A 243 -4.88 -6.48 17.18
C ASP A 243 -4.77 -6.19 18.67
N GLU A 244 -4.24 -5.02 19.03
CA GLU A 244 -4.07 -4.61 20.43
C GLU A 244 -5.06 -3.52 20.85
N LYS A 245 -5.40 -2.59 19.95
CA LYS A 245 -6.36 -1.53 20.25
C LYS A 245 -7.80 -1.90 19.88
N ASN A 246 -8.01 -3.01 19.17
CA ASN A 246 -9.32 -3.48 18.74
C ASN A 246 -10.09 -2.40 17.96
N GLN A 247 -9.36 -1.71 17.07
CA GLN A 247 -9.89 -0.57 16.31
C GLN A 247 -10.05 -0.90 14.84
N ASP A 248 -10.92 -0.12 14.21
CA ASP A 248 -11.04 -0.07 12.76
C ASP A 248 -10.05 0.95 12.22
N VAL A 249 -9.19 0.49 11.33
CA VAL A 249 -8.03 1.24 10.85
C VAL A 249 -8.06 1.28 9.34
N LEU A 250 -7.65 2.42 8.78
CA LEU A 250 -7.45 2.53 7.35
C LEU A 250 -5.98 2.35 7.00
N LEU A 251 -5.74 1.58 5.94
CA LEU A 251 -4.42 1.46 5.32
C LEU A 251 -4.49 1.99 3.90
N PHE A 252 -3.70 3.01 3.60
CA PHE A 252 -3.54 3.51 2.25
C PHE A 252 -2.24 2.97 1.69
N VAL A 253 -2.28 2.31 0.53
CA VAL A 253 -1.09 1.79 -0.16
C VAL A 253 -1.00 2.46 -1.52
N ASP A 254 -0.12 3.44 -1.65
CA ASP A 254 0.15 4.12 -2.92
C ASP A 254 1.63 3.91 -3.25
N ASN A 255 2.04 3.03 -4.16
CA ASN A 255 1.24 2.24 -5.08
C ASN A 255 1.56 0.74 -4.99
N VAL A 256 0.52 -0.12 -4.97
CA VAL A 256 0.73 -1.58 -4.89
C VAL A 256 1.46 -2.15 -6.11
N PHE A 257 1.34 -1.51 -7.29
CA PHE A 257 2.12 -1.90 -8.45
C PHE A 257 3.63 -1.74 -8.22
N ARG A 258 4.05 -0.70 -7.48
CA ARG A 258 5.47 -0.44 -7.18
C ARG A 258 6.06 -1.49 -6.24
N PHE A 259 5.23 -2.11 -5.39
CA PHE A 259 5.62 -3.30 -4.62
C PHE A 259 5.96 -4.46 -5.57
N SER A 260 5.09 -4.78 -6.53
CA SER A 260 5.35 -5.83 -7.53
C SER A 260 6.57 -5.51 -8.39
N GLN A 261 6.73 -4.25 -8.82
CA GLN A 261 7.89 -3.81 -9.58
C GLN A 261 9.19 -3.99 -8.79
N ALA A 262 9.22 -3.56 -7.53
CA ALA A 262 10.37 -3.75 -6.66
C ALA A 262 10.68 -5.24 -6.44
N GLY A 263 9.65 -6.09 -6.35
CA GLY A 263 9.80 -7.54 -6.27
C GLY A 263 10.46 -8.14 -7.51
N SER A 264 10.09 -7.66 -8.70
CA SER A 264 10.71 -8.08 -9.96
C SER A 264 12.21 -7.71 -10.01
N GLU A 265 12.56 -6.48 -9.60
CA GLU A 265 13.95 -6.00 -9.52
C GLU A 265 14.78 -6.82 -8.51
N VAL A 266 14.26 -7.03 -7.30
CA VAL A 266 14.94 -7.86 -6.28
C VAL A 266 15.12 -9.28 -6.78
N SER A 267 14.08 -9.89 -7.37
CA SER A 267 14.13 -11.26 -7.88
C SER A 267 15.19 -11.44 -8.97
N ALA A 268 15.32 -10.49 -9.89
CA ALA A 268 16.36 -10.49 -10.92
C ALA A 268 17.76 -10.43 -10.30
N LEU A 269 17.97 -9.55 -9.31
CA LEU A 269 19.24 -9.41 -8.61
C LEU A 269 19.61 -10.63 -7.75
N LEU A 270 18.61 -11.35 -7.23
CA LEU A 270 18.81 -12.62 -6.53
C LEU A 270 19.18 -13.78 -7.47
N GLY A 271 19.07 -13.58 -8.79
CA GLY A 271 19.37 -14.60 -9.80
C GLY A 271 18.24 -15.61 -10.02
N ARG A 272 17.00 -15.27 -9.65
CA ARG A 272 15.82 -16.11 -9.92
C ARG A 272 15.45 -16.01 -11.40
N THR A 273 15.02 -17.13 -11.99
CA THR A 273 14.50 -17.13 -13.36
C THR A 273 13.21 -16.29 -13.41
N PRO A 274 13.10 -15.31 -14.32
CA PRO A 274 11.89 -14.50 -14.45
C PRO A 274 10.72 -15.34 -14.97
N SER A 275 9.51 -14.93 -14.58
CA SER A 275 8.24 -15.50 -15.05
C SER A 275 7.68 -14.68 -16.22
N ALA A 276 6.38 -14.82 -16.50
CA ALA A 276 5.65 -14.07 -17.51
C ALA A 276 5.92 -12.56 -17.39
N VAL A 277 6.16 -11.90 -18.54
CA VAL A 277 6.40 -10.46 -18.65
C VAL A 277 7.61 -9.94 -17.84
N GLY A 278 8.44 -10.84 -17.30
CA GLY A 278 9.65 -10.47 -16.54
C GLY A 278 9.45 -10.34 -15.03
N TYR A 279 8.25 -10.61 -14.51
CA TYR A 279 7.98 -10.57 -13.07
C TYR A 279 8.66 -11.71 -12.31
N GLN A 280 8.76 -11.57 -10.99
CA GLN A 280 9.27 -12.60 -10.12
C GLN A 280 8.37 -13.85 -10.12
N PRO A 281 8.94 -15.07 -10.04
CA PRO A 281 8.16 -16.30 -9.96
C PRO A 281 7.33 -16.40 -8.66
N THR A 282 7.68 -15.59 -7.65
CA THR A 282 7.03 -15.51 -6.34
C THR A 282 5.92 -14.46 -6.27
N LEU A 283 5.54 -13.81 -7.38
CA LEU A 283 4.64 -12.65 -7.38
C LEU A 283 3.32 -12.91 -6.66
N ALA A 284 2.66 -14.03 -6.96
CA ALA A 284 1.38 -14.38 -6.34
C ALA A 284 1.51 -14.65 -4.83
N ALA A 285 2.60 -15.28 -4.40
CA ALA A 285 2.84 -15.57 -2.98
C ALA A 285 3.15 -14.27 -2.21
N GLU A 286 4.04 -13.42 -2.72
CA GLU A 286 4.38 -12.13 -2.09
C GLU A 286 3.17 -11.19 -2.04
N MET A 287 2.34 -11.18 -3.08
CA MET A 287 1.07 -10.44 -3.07
C MET A 287 0.12 -11.03 -2.03
N GLY A 288 -0.03 -12.36 -1.97
CA GLY A 288 -0.86 -13.02 -0.96
C GLY A 288 -0.42 -12.72 0.47
N ASP A 289 0.89 -12.77 0.75
CA ASP A 289 1.44 -12.48 2.09
C ASP A 289 1.12 -11.04 2.54
N LEU A 290 1.12 -10.08 1.62
CA LEU A 290 0.71 -8.71 1.90
C LEU A 290 -0.81 -8.60 2.06
N GLN A 291 -1.58 -9.11 1.09
CA GLN A 291 -3.02 -8.89 1.01
C GLN A 291 -3.79 -9.67 2.06
N GLU A 292 -3.43 -10.90 2.40
CA GLU A 292 -4.20 -11.73 3.34
C GLU A 292 -4.08 -11.27 4.80
N ARG A 293 -3.06 -10.47 5.11
CA ARG A 293 -2.93 -9.77 6.38
C ARG A 293 -3.87 -8.57 6.51
N ILE A 294 -4.28 -7.98 5.38
CA ILE A 294 -5.26 -6.90 5.32
C ILE A 294 -6.66 -7.54 5.38
N THR A 295 -7.24 -7.64 6.57
CA THR A 295 -8.55 -8.26 6.75
C THR A 295 -9.22 -7.81 8.05
N SER A 296 -10.52 -8.08 8.15
CA SER A 296 -11.28 -8.00 9.40
C SER A 296 -11.05 -9.24 10.27
N THR A 297 -10.66 -9.01 11.51
CA THR A 297 -10.61 -10.03 12.55
C THR A 297 -11.74 -9.81 13.56
N LYS A 298 -11.89 -10.74 14.50
CA LYS A 298 -12.81 -10.59 15.65
C LYS A 298 -12.49 -9.40 16.57
N LYS A 299 -11.29 -8.83 16.45
CA LYS A 299 -10.81 -7.74 17.31
C LYS A 299 -11.03 -6.37 16.69
N GLY A 300 -10.84 -6.25 15.38
CA GLY A 300 -10.94 -5.00 14.65
C GLY A 300 -10.77 -5.25 13.16
N SER A 301 -10.74 -4.18 12.38
CA SER A 301 -10.66 -4.27 10.92
C SER A 301 -9.57 -3.41 10.33
N ILE A 302 -9.00 -3.88 9.21
CA ILE A 302 -8.15 -3.06 8.35
C ILE A 302 -8.83 -2.92 7.00
N THR A 303 -9.43 -1.76 6.75
CA THR A 303 -9.95 -1.44 5.42
C THR A 303 -8.83 -0.77 4.63
N SER A 304 -8.43 -1.36 3.51
CA SER A 304 -7.36 -0.78 2.70
C SER A 304 -7.86 -0.09 1.45
N PHE A 305 -7.25 1.06 1.14
CA PHE A 305 -7.39 1.73 -0.15
C PHE A 305 -6.05 1.71 -0.87
N GLN A 306 -6.00 1.03 -2.00
CA GLN A 306 -4.76 0.72 -2.70
C GLN A 306 -4.79 1.37 -4.07
N ALA A 307 -3.87 2.29 -4.34
CA ALA A 307 -3.71 2.77 -5.70
C ALA A 307 -3.06 1.68 -6.54
N VAL A 308 -3.63 1.40 -7.71
CA VAL A 308 -3.14 0.39 -8.64
C VAL A 308 -2.82 1.06 -9.97
N TYR A 309 -1.54 1.08 -10.31
CA TYR A 309 -1.11 1.46 -11.64
C TYR A 309 -1.24 0.27 -12.60
N VAL A 310 -1.93 0.47 -13.72
CA VAL A 310 -2.05 -0.54 -14.79
C VAL A 310 -1.04 -0.17 -15.88
N PRO A 311 0.01 -0.99 -16.09
CA PRO A 311 1.01 -0.69 -17.11
C PRO A 311 0.39 -0.81 -18.50
N ALA A 312 0.62 0.21 -19.34
CA ALA A 312 0.11 0.28 -20.72
C ALA A 312 -1.40 0.04 -20.87
N ASP A 313 -2.19 0.34 -19.82
CA ASP A 313 -3.63 0.06 -19.74
C ASP A 313 -4.00 -1.43 -19.98
N ASP A 314 -3.05 -2.35 -19.76
CA ASP A 314 -3.24 -3.79 -19.89
C ASP A 314 -3.63 -4.45 -18.55
N LEU A 315 -4.92 -4.72 -18.39
CA LEU A 315 -5.46 -5.43 -17.22
C LEU A 315 -5.03 -6.90 -17.14
N THR A 316 -4.47 -7.45 -18.22
CA THR A 316 -3.98 -8.83 -18.28
C THR A 316 -2.53 -8.98 -17.81
N ASP A 317 -1.85 -7.86 -17.53
CA ASP A 317 -0.53 -7.88 -16.90
C ASP A 317 -0.59 -8.66 -15.57
N PRO A 318 0.41 -9.53 -15.29
CA PRO A 318 0.42 -10.35 -14.08
C PRO A 318 0.31 -9.59 -12.76
N ALA A 319 0.83 -8.36 -12.65
CA ALA A 319 0.81 -7.61 -11.40
C ALA A 319 -0.59 -7.07 -11.04
N PRO A 320 -1.31 -6.36 -11.93
CA PRO A 320 -2.73 -6.08 -11.74
C PRO A 320 -3.55 -7.35 -11.55
N ALA A 321 -3.35 -8.38 -12.38
CA ALA A 321 -4.10 -9.64 -12.29
C ALA A 321 -3.98 -10.32 -10.92
N ALA A 322 -2.76 -10.39 -10.37
CA ALA A 322 -2.53 -10.91 -9.02
C ALA A 322 -3.20 -10.05 -7.94
N THR A 323 -3.21 -8.72 -8.11
CA THR A 323 -3.86 -7.80 -7.16
C THR A 323 -5.37 -7.94 -7.19
N PHE A 324 -5.98 -8.03 -8.39
CA PHE A 324 -7.43 -8.12 -8.58
C PHE A 324 -8.07 -9.29 -7.85
N ALA A 325 -7.36 -10.43 -7.75
CA ALA A 325 -7.86 -11.60 -7.05
C ALA A 325 -8.21 -11.32 -5.57
N HIS A 326 -7.56 -10.32 -4.96
CA HIS A 326 -7.74 -9.96 -3.56
C HIS A 326 -8.69 -8.78 -3.34
N LEU A 327 -9.08 -8.02 -4.36
CA LEU A 327 -9.90 -6.82 -4.17
C LEU A 327 -11.38 -7.14 -3.98
N ASP A 328 -12.02 -6.44 -3.05
CA ASP A 328 -13.46 -6.50 -2.79
C ASP A 328 -14.23 -5.43 -3.56
N ALA A 329 -13.59 -4.28 -3.80
CA ALA A 329 -14.13 -3.20 -4.61
C ALA A 329 -13.05 -2.61 -5.52
N THR A 330 -13.48 -2.17 -6.70
CA THR A 330 -12.65 -1.47 -7.69
C THR A 330 -13.26 -0.12 -7.99
N ILE A 331 -12.45 0.93 -7.88
CA ILE A 331 -12.80 2.29 -8.27
C ILE A 331 -11.97 2.63 -9.49
N VAL A 332 -12.62 2.90 -10.62
CA VAL A 332 -11.95 3.34 -11.84
C VAL A 332 -12.12 4.85 -11.96
N LEU A 333 -11.01 5.58 -11.97
CA LEU A 333 -10.96 7.02 -12.17
C LEU A 333 -10.54 7.32 -13.60
N GLU A 334 -11.45 7.90 -14.37
CA GLU A 334 -11.23 8.18 -15.79
C GLU A 334 -10.86 9.65 -16.05
N ARG A 335 -9.94 9.85 -17.01
CA ARG A 335 -9.58 11.19 -17.48
C ARG A 335 -10.73 11.87 -18.23
N SER A 336 -11.47 11.12 -19.03
CA SER A 336 -12.65 11.60 -19.79
C SER A 336 -13.65 12.31 -18.87
N ILE A 337 -13.91 11.74 -17.68
CA ILE A 337 -14.81 12.30 -16.66
C ILE A 337 -14.21 13.54 -16.01
N ALA A 338 -12.91 13.52 -15.72
CA ALA A 338 -12.20 14.68 -15.16
C ALA A 338 -12.18 15.89 -16.12
N GLU A 339 -12.07 15.64 -17.43
CA GLU A 339 -12.10 16.66 -18.49
C GLU A 339 -13.47 17.36 -18.60
N LEU A 340 -14.55 16.69 -18.17
CA LEU A 340 -15.88 17.30 -18.02
C LEU A 340 -16.02 18.17 -16.76
N GLY A 341 -14.99 18.23 -15.91
CA GLY A 341 -15.01 18.97 -14.64
C GLY A 341 -15.72 18.24 -13.50
N ILE A 342 -15.96 16.93 -13.62
CA ILE A 342 -16.62 16.11 -12.60
C ILE A 342 -15.57 15.52 -11.65
N TYR A 343 -15.66 15.87 -10.36
CA TYR A 343 -14.78 15.35 -9.31
C TYR A 343 -15.60 14.81 -8.10
N PRO A 344 -15.24 13.63 -7.56
CA PRO A 344 -14.17 12.73 -8.01
C PRO A 344 -14.50 12.07 -9.36
N ALA A 345 -13.48 11.84 -10.20
CA ALA A 345 -13.64 11.39 -11.58
C ALA A 345 -13.92 9.87 -11.71
N VAL A 346 -14.80 9.35 -10.86
CA VAL A 346 -15.13 7.92 -10.78
C VAL A 346 -16.06 7.53 -11.91
N ASP A 347 -15.70 6.51 -12.69
CA ASP A 347 -16.59 5.89 -13.67
C ASP A 347 -17.56 4.91 -12.96
N PRO A 348 -18.86 5.21 -12.92
CA PRO A 348 -19.86 4.38 -12.24
C PRO A 348 -20.23 3.09 -13.00
N LEU A 349 -19.82 2.94 -14.26
CA LEU A 349 -20.02 1.73 -15.06
C LEU A 349 -18.82 0.78 -14.97
N ALA A 350 -17.60 1.32 -14.90
CA ALA A 350 -16.38 0.54 -14.77
C ALA A 350 -16.02 0.17 -13.32
N SER A 351 -16.49 0.95 -12.34
CA SER A 351 -16.28 0.67 -10.92
C SER A 351 -17.22 -0.43 -10.42
N THR A 352 -16.73 -1.32 -9.56
CA THR A 352 -17.50 -2.46 -9.04
C THR A 352 -17.27 -2.69 -7.56
N SER A 353 -18.20 -3.37 -6.89
CA SER A 353 -18.03 -3.83 -5.51
C SER A 353 -18.78 -5.13 -5.27
N ARG A 354 -18.15 -6.07 -4.56
CA ARG A 354 -18.81 -7.29 -4.06
C ARG A 354 -19.93 -6.99 -3.06
N ALA A 355 -19.87 -5.82 -2.41
CA ALA A 355 -20.90 -5.38 -1.49
C ALA A 355 -22.21 -4.95 -2.19
N LEU A 356 -22.18 -4.66 -3.49
CA LEU A 356 -23.38 -4.20 -4.22
C LEU A 356 -24.31 -5.37 -4.56
N THR A 357 -24.89 -5.96 -3.52
CA THR A 357 -25.90 -7.01 -3.59
C THR A 357 -27.07 -6.67 -2.65
N PRO A 358 -28.31 -7.09 -2.96
CA PRO A 358 -29.46 -6.80 -2.10
C PRO A 358 -29.33 -7.29 -0.66
N GLU A 359 -28.55 -8.36 -0.45
CA GLU A 359 -28.31 -8.95 0.87
C GLU A 359 -27.44 -8.07 1.77
N ILE A 360 -26.51 -7.29 1.19
CA ILE A 360 -25.55 -6.46 1.93
C ILE A 360 -26.03 -5.01 2.01
N VAL A 361 -26.37 -4.40 0.88
CA VAL A 361 -26.77 -2.97 0.82
C VAL A 361 -28.28 -2.76 1.00
N GLY A 362 -29.07 -3.82 0.95
CA GLY A 362 -30.52 -3.74 0.94
C GLY A 362 -31.12 -3.56 -0.47
N GLU A 363 -32.39 -3.95 -0.60
CA GLU A 363 -33.14 -3.93 -1.86
C GLU A 363 -33.27 -2.53 -2.48
N GLU A 364 -33.50 -1.51 -1.65
CA GLU A 364 -33.69 -0.14 -2.12
C GLU A 364 -32.41 0.41 -2.73
N HIS A 365 -31.31 0.39 -1.97
CA HIS A 365 -29.99 0.84 -2.44
C HIS A 365 -29.61 0.10 -3.72
N TYR A 366 -29.72 -1.23 -3.74
CA TYR A 366 -29.39 -2.02 -4.91
C TYR A 366 -30.19 -1.60 -6.16
N LYS A 367 -31.52 -1.44 -6.04
CA LYS A 367 -32.37 -1.04 -7.16
C LYS A 367 -32.05 0.37 -7.65
N VAL A 368 -31.81 1.30 -6.74
CA VAL A 368 -31.42 2.68 -7.09
C VAL A 368 -30.08 2.68 -7.83
N ALA A 369 -29.06 1.99 -7.31
CA ALA A 369 -27.75 1.89 -7.96
C ALA A 369 -27.83 1.26 -9.35
N ARG A 370 -28.59 0.16 -9.51
CA ARG A 370 -28.80 -0.48 -10.82
C ARG A 370 -29.58 0.39 -11.78
N GLY A 371 -30.58 1.14 -11.30
CA GLY A 371 -31.32 2.11 -12.10
C GLY A 371 -30.41 3.21 -12.64
N VAL A 372 -29.55 3.78 -11.79
CA VAL A 372 -28.55 4.77 -12.19
C VAL A 372 -27.59 4.21 -13.24
N GLN A 373 -27.06 3.00 -13.03
CA GLN A 373 -26.18 2.36 -14.02
C GLN A 373 -26.87 2.11 -15.35
N LEU A 374 -28.15 1.71 -15.35
CA LEU A 374 -28.93 1.49 -16.56
C LEU A 374 -29.09 2.78 -17.37
N VAL A 375 -29.43 3.88 -16.70
CA VAL A 375 -29.57 5.19 -17.35
C VAL A 375 -28.23 5.65 -17.94
N LEU A 376 -27.14 5.52 -17.17
CA LEU A 376 -25.81 5.92 -17.63
C LEU A 376 -25.29 5.05 -18.78
N GLN A 377 -25.56 3.74 -18.76
CA GLN A 377 -25.22 2.85 -19.87
C GLN A 377 -26.01 3.24 -21.12
N ARG A 378 -27.32 3.49 -21.00
CA ARG A 378 -28.15 3.94 -22.12
C ARG A 378 -27.63 5.26 -22.70
N TYR A 379 -27.28 6.21 -21.83
CA TYR A 379 -26.69 7.48 -22.26
C TYR A 379 -25.38 7.26 -23.03
N LYS A 380 -24.49 6.39 -22.54
CA LYS A 380 -23.23 6.04 -23.22
C LYS A 380 -23.46 5.44 -24.60
N ASP A 381 -24.44 4.53 -24.74
CA ASP A 381 -24.81 3.95 -26.04
C ASP A 381 -25.35 5.00 -27.03
N LEU A 382 -26.02 6.04 -26.52
CA LEU A 382 -26.56 7.14 -27.32
C LEU A 382 -25.50 8.18 -27.71
N GLN A 383 -24.38 8.29 -27.00
CA GLN A 383 -23.34 9.29 -27.30
C GLN A 383 -22.79 9.18 -28.73
N ASP A 384 -22.59 7.96 -29.22
CA ASP A 384 -22.12 7.74 -30.60
C ASP A 384 -23.15 8.24 -31.63
N ILE A 385 -24.44 8.01 -31.36
CA ILE A 385 -25.54 8.48 -32.20
C ILE A 385 -25.62 10.01 -32.17
N ILE A 386 -25.54 10.61 -30.98
CA ILE A 386 -25.57 12.06 -30.79
C ILE A 386 -24.39 12.73 -31.52
N ALA A 387 -23.21 12.13 -31.49
CA ALA A 387 -22.02 12.67 -32.14
C ALA A 387 -22.14 12.69 -33.68
N ILE A 388 -22.88 11.76 -34.27
CA ILE A 388 -23.04 11.63 -35.73
C ILE A 388 -24.28 12.39 -36.24
N LEU A 389 -25.43 12.19 -35.60
CA LEU A 389 -26.73 12.65 -36.07
C LEU A 389 -27.24 13.91 -35.34
N GLY A 390 -26.69 14.22 -34.16
CA GLY A 390 -27.17 15.28 -33.28
C GLY A 390 -28.29 14.82 -32.34
N MET A 391 -28.49 15.56 -31.24
CA MET A 391 -29.50 15.21 -30.23
C MET A 391 -30.93 15.26 -30.77
N ASP A 392 -31.20 16.07 -31.80
CA ASP A 392 -32.55 16.30 -32.30
C ASP A 392 -33.18 15.04 -32.92
N GLU A 393 -32.36 14.13 -33.42
CA GLU A 393 -32.76 12.86 -34.04
C GLU A 393 -33.12 11.75 -33.04
N LEU A 394 -32.91 11.99 -31.74
CA LEU A 394 -33.31 11.05 -30.69
C LEU A 394 -34.82 11.08 -30.43
N SER A 395 -35.36 9.93 -30.02
CA SER A 395 -36.76 9.82 -29.58
C SER A 395 -37.01 10.70 -28.33
N PRO A 396 -38.26 11.14 -28.07
CA PRO A 396 -38.56 11.89 -26.86
C PRO A 396 -38.19 11.17 -25.56
N ASP A 397 -38.30 9.84 -25.54
CA ASP A 397 -37.95 9.01 -24.39
C ASP A 397 -36.43 8.88 -24.20
N ASP A 398 -35.64 8.87 -25.29
CA ASP A 398 -34.17 8.86 -25.21
C ASP A 398 -33.59 10.23 -24.85
N LYS A 399 -34.34 11.32 -25.11
CA LYS A 399 -33.98 12.69 -24.70
C LYS A 399 -34.25 12.96 -23.21
N LEU A 400 -35.24 12.27 -22.64
CA LEU A 400 -35.63 12.35 -21.23
C LEU A 400 -34.67 11.54 -20.36
#